data_AF-A0A396GKI6-F1
#
_entry.id   AF-A0A396GKI6-F1
#
_cell.length_a   1.000
_cell.length_b   1.000
_cell.length_c   1.000
_cell.angle_alpha   90.00
_cell.angle_beta   90.00
_cell.angle_gamma   90.00
#
_symmetry.space_group_name_H-M   'P 1'
#
loop_
_entity.id
_entity.type
_entity.pdbx_description
1 polymer ?
#
loop_
_entity_poly.entity_id
_entity_poly.type
_entity_poly.pdbx_seq_one_letter_code
_entity_poly.pdbx_strand_id
1 'polypeptide(L)' 'MYTLPALKNIQARNIFKQYGSEDWGEYLIREAHLSKRFSFHENGYYHCCASIPFPENMQVE' A
#
# COMPACT_ATOMS: atom_id res chain seq x y z
N MET A 1 -14.59 26.37 -24.62
CA MET A 1 -14.50 24.91 -24.39
C MET A 1 -13.09 24.60 -23.94
N TYR A 2 -12.86 24.39 -22.65
CA TYR A 2 -11.57 23.95 -22.16
C TYR A 2 -11.41 22.48 -22.52
N THR A 3 -10.43 22.16 -23.37
CA THR A 3 -10.01 20.79 -23.59
C THR A 3 -9.50 20.24 -22.27
N LEU A 4 -10.21 19.26 -21.70
CA LEU A 4 -9.65 18.40 -20.66
C LEU A 4 -8.30 17.89 -21.19
N PRO A 5 -7.17 18.13 -20.49
CA PRO A 5 -5.91 17.56 -20.92
C PRO A 5 -6.14 16.06 -21.00
N ALA A 6 -5.91 15.50 -22.18
CA ALA A 6 -6.05 14.07 -22.44
C ALA A 6 -5.53 13.33 -21.22
N LEU A 7 -6.39 12.52 -20.59
CA LEU A 7 -5.98 11.55 -19.58
C LEU A 7 -4.79 10.81 -20.18
N LYS A 8 -3.56 11.22 -19.79
CA LYS A 8 -2.33 10.60 -20.27
C LYS A 8 -2.54 9.14 -19.97
N ASN A 9 -2.52 8.31 -21.01
CA ASN A 9 -2.68 6.88 -20.86
C ASN A 9 -1.56 6.43 -19.89
N ILE A 10 -1.92 6.20 -18.63
CA ILE A 10 -0.97 5.94 -17.55
C ILE A 10 -0.44 4.54 -17.80
N GLN A 11 0.68 4.47 -18.51
CA GLN A 11 1.38 3.22 -18.69
C GLN A 11 2.12 2.90 -17.40
N ALA A 12 1.67 1.86 -16.69
CA ALA A 12 2.32 1.39 -15.47
C ALA A 12 3.83 1.18 -15.64
N ARG A 13 4.28 0.76 -16.84
CA ARG A 13 5.69 0.65 -17.20
C ARG A 13 6.46 1.97 -17.09
N ASN A 14 5.86 3.09 -17.48
CA ASN A 14 6.52 4.40 -17.41
C ASN A 14 6.61 4.88 -15.95
N ILE A 15 5.60 4.61 -15.13
CA ILE A 15 5.64 4.86 -13.69
C ILE A 15 6.75 4.04 -13.05
N PHE A 16 6.80 2.75 -13.31
CA PHE A 16 7.85 1.88 -12.78
C PHE A 16 9.24 2.31 -13.27
N LYS A 17 9.39 2.72 -14.53
CA LYS A 17 10.66 3.24 -15.05
C LYS A 17 11.11 4.51 -14.30
N GLN A 18 10.16 5.38 -13.94
CA GLN A 18 10.47 6.63 -13.28
C GLN A 18 10.73 6.47 -11.78
N TYR A 19 9.95 5.63 -11.09
CA TYR A 19 9.92 5.59 -9.63
C TYR A 19 10.27 4.21 -9.03
N GLY A 20 10.49 3.20 -9.84
CA GLY A 20 10.69 1.82 -9.38
C GLY A 20 12.01 1.59 -8.66
N SER A 21 12.96 2.52 -8.78
CA SER A 21 14.24 2.52 -8.05
C SER A 21 14.30 3.55 -6.93
N GLU A 22 13.20 4.25 -6.65
CA GLU A 22 13.16 5.17 -5.50
C GLU A 22 13.22 4.39 -4.21
N ASP A 23 13.90 4.97 -3.21
CA ASP A 23 13.84 4.49 -1.84
C ASP A 23 12.54 5.01 -1.21
N TRP A 24 11.63 4.08 -0.89
CA TRP A 24 10.34 4.37 -0.27
C TRP A 24 10.40 4.32 1.25
N GLY A 25 11.59 4.10 1.81
CA GLY A 25 11.84 3.91 3.23
C GLY A 25 11.58 2.49 3.70
N GLU A 26 11.85 2.28 4.98
CA GLU A 26 11.68 1.00 5.66
C GLU A 26 10.49 1.06 6.63
N TYR A 27 9.75 -0.03 6.74
CA TYR A 27 8.66 -0.16 7.70
C TYR A 27 8.69 -1.53 8.37
N LEU A 28 8.82 -1.52 9.70
CA LEU A 28 8.75 -2.74 10.50
C LEU A 28 7.30 -3.25 10.53
N ILE A 29 7.07 -4.43 9.95
CA ILE A 29 5.77 -5.08 10.00
C ILE A 29 5.49 -5.53 11.44
N ARG A 30 4.46 -4.95 12.06
CA ARG A 30 4.12 -5.17 13.48
C ARG A 30 3.16 -6.32 13.72
N GLU A 31 2.29 -6.58 12.77
CA GLU A 31 1.17 -7.51 12.95
C GLU A 31 0.61 -8.00 11.61
N ALA A 32 -0.08 -9.13 11.65
CA ALA A 32 -0.93 -9.60 10.55
C ALA A 32 -2.39 -9.26 10.83
N HIS A 33 -3.13 -8.78 9.81
CA HIS A 33 -4.57 -8.54 9.90
C HIS A 33 -5.35 -9.61 9.15
N LEU A 34 -6.32 -10.23 9.82
CA LEU A 34 -7.38 -10.98 9.15
C LEU A 34 -8.42 -9.99 8.63
N SER A 35 -8.49 -9.84 7.31
CA SER A 35 -9.35 -8.85 6.66
C SER A 35 -10.49 -9.49 5.88
N LYS A 36 -11.66 -8.83 5.85
CA LYS A 36 -12.79 -9.25 5.01
C LYS A 36 -12.71 -8.64 3.61
N ARG A 37 -12.70 -9.49 2.58
CA ARG A 37 -12.71 -9.05 1.18
C ARG A 37 -13.97 -8.24 0.88
N PHE A 38 -13.82 -7.13 0.14
CA PHE A 38 -14.89 -6.21 -0.27
C PHE A 38 -15.64 -5.52 0.89
N SER A 39 -15.01 -5.42 2.06
CA SER A 39 -15.50 -4.66 3.19
C SER A 39 -14.40 -3.72 3.64
N PHE A 40 -14.75 -2.45 3.80
CA PHE A 40 -13.79 -1.37 4.04
C PHE A 40 -14.26 -0.49 5.18
N HIS A 41 -13.31 0.08 5.91
CA HIS A 41 -13.53 1.14 6.87
C HIS A 41 -13.59 2.50 6.15
N GLU A 42 -14.09 3.53 6.83
CA GLU A 42 -14.21 4.89 6.28
C GLU A 42 -12.85 5.48 5.86
N ASN A 43 -11.76 5.01 6.46
CA ASN A 43 -10.39 5.40 6.12
C ASN A 43 -9.84 4.74 4.83
N GLY A 44 -10.63 3.91 4.15
CA GLY A 44 -10.26 3.23 2.91
C GLY A 44 -9.48 1.92 3.09
N TYR A 45 -9.14 1.52 4.31
CA TYR A 45 -8.53 0.23 4.58
C TYR A 45 -9.58 -0.89 4.60
N TYR A 46 -9.15 -2.12 4.33
CA TYR A 46 -10.02 -3.28 4.51
C TYR A 46 -10.51 -3.37 5.96
N HIS A 47 -11.72 -3.89 6.15
CA HIS A 47 -12.26 -4.17 7.47
C HIS A 47 -11.44 -5.26 8.16
N CYS A 48 -10.73 -4.88 9.23
CA CYS A 48 -9.97 -5.79 10.07
C CYS A 48 -10.91 -6.53 11.04
N CYS A 49 -10.95 -7.85 10.92
CA CYS A 49 -11.71 -8.74 11.80
C CYS A 49 -10.91 -9.14 13.05
N ALA A 50 -9.59 -9.29 12.90
CA ALA A 50 -8.68 -9.59 13.98
C ALA A 50 -7.24 -9.17 13.62
N SER A 51 -6.46 -8.81 14.63
CA SER A 51 -5.03 -8.54 14.50
C SER A 51 -4.22 -9.58 15.29
N ILE A 52 -3.10 -10.01 14.72
CA ILE A 52 -2.14 -10.93 15.35
C ILE A 52 -0.81 -10.18 15.46
N PRO A 53 -0.43 -9.69 16.65
CA PRO A 53 0.84 -9.00 16.84
C PRO A 53 2.00 -9.98 16.62
N PHE A 54 3.04 -9.51 15.93
CA PHE A 54 4.28 -10.26 15.80
C PHE A 54 5.16 -10.08 17.04
N PRO A 55 6.00 -11.06 17.38
CA PRO A 55 6.91 -10.94 18.52
C PRO A 55 7.85 -9.76 18.34
N GLU A 56 8.00 -8.92 19.37
CA GLU A 56 8.90 -7.76 19.35
C GLU A 56 10.39 -8.15 19.36
N ASN A 57 10.70 -9.45 19.48
CA ASN A 57 12.03 -9.97 19.83
C ASN A 57 12.74 -10.74 18.70
N MET A 58 12.42 -10.50 17.43
CA MET A 58 13.39 -10.87 16.38
C MET A 58 14.49 -9.81 16.34
N GLN A 59 15.40 -9.91 17.31
CA GLN A 59 16.67 -9.17 17.33
C GLN A 59 17.37 -9.44 16.00
N VAL A 60 17.48 -8.41 15.17
CA VAL A 60 18.45 -8.38 14.08
C VAL A 60 19.72 -7.81 14.71
N GLU A 61 20.76 -8.63 14.81
CA GLU A 61 22.13 -8.17 15.15
C GLU A 61 22.59 -7.05 14.21
#